data_AF-A0A934C2G2-F1
#
_entry.id   AF-A0A934C2G2-F1
#
_cell.length_a   1.000
_cell.length_b   1.000
_cell.length_c   1.000
_cell.angle_alpha   90.00
_cell.angle_beta   90.00
_cell.angle_gamma   90.00
#
_symmetry.space_group_name_H-M   'P 1'
#
loop_
_entity.id
_entity.type
_entity.pdbx_description
1 polymer ?
#
loop_
_entity_poly.entity_id
_entity_poly.type
_entity_poly.pdbx_seq_one_letter_code
_entity_poly.pdbx_strand_id
1 'polypeptide(L)'
;MLRTFALLASLSLVPLFSAAPPARQTDVFTSGQDGYHTYRIPAIVLTRDGTLLAFCEGRKSGGGDAGDIDLLVKRSADGGRTWSGSQVVWDDATNTCGNPCPVVDRDTGTIWLL
;
A
#
# COMPACT_ATOMS: atom_id res chain seq x y z
N MET A 1 74.20 -3.02 13.39
CA MET A 1 72.99 -2.91 14.23
C MET A 1 71.87 -2.37 13.35
N LEU A 2 70.88 -3.18 12.96
CA LEU A 2 69.65 -2.67 12.37
C LEU A 2 68.52 -3.63 12.74
N ARG A 3 67.60 -3.16 13.60
CA ARG A 3 66.46 -3.93 14.09
C ARG A 3 65.27 -3.65 13.17
N THR A 4 64.86 -4.63 12.39
CA THR A 4 63.64 -4.56 11.58
C THR A 4 62.43 -4.68 12.51
N PHE A 5 61.66 -3.60 12.68
CA PHE A 5 60.37 -3.65 13.36
C PHE A 5 59.29 -3.97 12.32
N ALA A 6 58.67 -5.16 12.44
CA ALA A 6 57.47 -5.49 11.68
C ALA A 6 56.26 -4.81 12.34
N LEU A 7 55.67 -3.83 11.66
CA LEU A 7 54.45 -3.16 12.09
C LEU A 7 53.25 -4.06 11.71
N LEU A 8 52.71 -4.80 12.68
CA LEU A 8 51.42 -5.48 12.51
C LEU A 8 50.30 -4.43 12.57
N ALA A 9 49.78 -4.04 11.40
CA ALA A 9 48.59 -3.22 11.31
C ALA A 9 47.37 -4.07 11.71
N SER A 10 46.81 -3.83 12.89
CA SER A 10 45.53 -4.42 13.30
C SER A 10 44.41 -3.80 12.46
N LEU A 11 43.84 -4.56 11.51
CA LEU A 11 42.58 -4.18 10.87
C LEU A 11 41.46 -4.28 11.92
N SER A 12 41.11 -3.16 12.53
CA SER A 12 39.88 -3.04 13.30
C SER A 12 38.69 -3.07 12.33
N LEU A 13 37.91 -4.15 12.38
CA LEU A 13 36.66 -4.30 11.64
C LEU A 13 35.66 -3.26 12.17
N VAL A 14 35.51 -2.14 11.47
CA VAL A 14 34.48 -1.15 11.79
C VAL A 14 33.16 -1.66 11.18
N PRO A 15 32.12 -1.95 11.99
CA PRO A 15 30.83 -2.32 11.43
C PRO A 15 30.27 -1.12 10.66
N LEU A 16 30.14 -1.29 9.34
CA LEU A 16 29.39 -0.36 8.50
C LEU A 16 27.91 -0.53 8.83
N PHE A 17 27.39 0.34 9.68
CA PHE A 17 25.95 0.51 9.82
C PHE A 17 25.44 1.21 8.55
N SER A 18 24.86 0.44 7.63
CA SER A 18 24.12 1.00 6.50
C SER A 18 22.76 1.48 7.01
N ALA A 19 22.50 2.79 6.92
CA ALA A 19 21.17 3.32 7.20
C ALA A 19 20.18 2.74 6.18
N ALA A 20 19.04 2.25 6.66
CA ALA A 20 17.98 1.79 5.77
C ALA A 20 17.54 2.94 4.85
N PRO A 21 17.19 2.66 3.58
CA PRO A 21 16.63 3.68 2.71
C PRO A 21 15.42 4.36 3.37
N PRO A 22 15.20 5.66 3.12
CA PRO A 22 14.02 6.34 3.64
C PRO A 22 12.75 5.66 3.12
N ALA A 23 11.73 5.57 3.99
CA ALA A 23 10.43 5.08 3.60
C ALA A 23 9.86 5.95 2.47
N ARG A 24 9.38 5.31 1.39
CA ARG A 24 8.70 5.99 0.29
C ARG A 24 7.20 6.00 0.57
N GLN A 25 6.60 7.18 0.58
CA GLN A 25 5.15 7.36 0.69
C GLN A 25 4.55 7.68 -0.68
N THR A 26 3.33 7.22 -0.95
CA THR A 26 2.57 7.54 -2.15
C THR A 26 1.10 7.61 -1.78
N ASP A 27 0.44 8.71 -2.15
CA ASP A 27 -0.99 8.86 -1.95
C ASP A 27 -1.73 8.04 -3.01
N VAL A 28 -2.54 7.07 -2.57
CA VAL A 28 -3.29 6.16 -3.48
C VAL A 28 -4.64 6.78 -3.83
N PHE A 29 -5.30 7.35 -2.82
CA PHE A 29 -6.58 8.05 -2.92
C PHE A 29 -6.43 9.43 -2.28
N THR A 30 -6.83 10.48 -2.99
CA THR A 30 -6.72 11.88 -2.56
C THR A 30 -8.11 12.51 -2.54
N SER A 31 -8.56 12.97 -1.36
CA SER A 31 -9.87 13.62 -1.20
C SER A 31 -10.12 14.72 -2.23
N GLY A 32 -11.33 14.75 -2.80
CA GLY A 32 -11.72 15.70 -3.84
C GLY A 32 -11.25 15.35 -5.26
N GLN A 33 -10.56 14.22 -5.44
CA GLN A 33 -10.19 13.68 -6.76
C GLN A 33 -11.06 12.48 -7.14
N ASP A 34 -11.04 12.12 -8.43
CA ASP A 34 -11.70 10.93 -8.99
C ASP A 34 -13.21 10.80 -8.66
N GLY A 35 -13.90 11.92 -8.39
CA GLY A 35 -15.35 11.96 -8.18
C GLY A 35 -15.84 11.81 -6.73
N TYR A 36 -14.94 11.70 -5.74
CA TYR A 36 -15.32 11.52 -4.34
C TYR A 36 -14.80 12.63 -3.43
N HIS A 37 -15.63 13.07 -2.48
CA HIS A 37 -15.25 14.06 -1.49
C HIS A 37 -14.24 13.49 -0.49
N THR A 38 -14.43 12.26 0.00
CA THR A 38 -13.55 11.65 1.01
C THR A 38 -13.35 10.16 0.76
N TYR A 39 -12.15 9.69 1.08
CA TYR A 39 -11.80 8.26 1.07
C TYR A 39 -11.51 7.78 2.49
N ARG A 40 -12.11 6.66 2.91
CA ARG A 40 -11.92 6.09 4.26
C ARG A 40 -11.93 4.56 4.25
N ILE A 41 -11.64 3.98 5.41
CA ILE A 41 -11.68 2.54 5.69
C ILE A 41 -10.82 1.75 4.69
N PRO A 42 -9.49 1.98 4.70
CA PRO A 42 -8.60 1.35 3.73
C PRO A 42 -8.39 -0.14 4.05
N ALA A 43 -8.31 -0.95 3.01
CA ALA A 43 -7.77 -2.30 3.08
C ALA A 43 -6.81 -2.55 1.91
N ILE A 44 -5.80 -3.39 2.10
CA ILE A 44 -4.81 -3.68 1.05
C ILE A 44 -4.40 -5.14 1.11
N VAL A 45 -4.28 -5.78 -0.04
CA VAL A 45 -3.77 -7.15 -0.17
C VAL A 45 -2.74 -7.24 -1.30
N LEU A 46 -1.80 -8.17 -1.12
CA LEU A 46 -0.91 -8.63 -2.18
C LEU A 46 -1.50 -9.91 -2.78
N THR A 47 -1.82 -9.86 -4.07
CA THR A 47 -2.27 -11.03 -4.83
C THR A 47 -1.14 -12.05 -5.02
N ARG A 48 -1.50 -13.27 -5.42
CA ARG A 48 -0.54 -14.34 -5.73
C ARG A 48 0.49 -13.93 -6.79
N ASP A 49 0.08 -13.11 -7.76
CA ASP A 49 0.93 -12.63 -8.85
C ASP A 49 1.75 -11.37 -8.49
N GLY A 50 1.81 -11.01 -7.21
CA GLY A 50 2.62 -9.88 -6.73
C GLY A 50 2.02 -8.49 -6.99
N THR A 51 0.77 -8.44 -7.47
CA THR A 51 0.02 -7.20 -7.64
C THR A 51 -0.60 -6.76 -6.31
N LEU A 52 -0.47 -5.50 -5.95
CA LEU A 52 -1.19 -4.88 -4.82
C LEU A 52 -2.58 -4.42 -5.26
N LEU A 53 -3.60 -4.70 -4.45
CA LEU A 53 -4.94 -4.13 -4.57
C LEU A 53 -5.26 -3.34 -3.30
N ALA A 54 -5.49 -2.04 -3.45
CA ALA A 54 -5.90 -1.16 -2.36
C ALA A 54 -7.37 -0.82 -2.52
N PHE A 55 -8.16 -1.15 -1.51
CA PHE A 55 -9.60 -0.92 -1.41
C PHE A 55 -9.88 0.20 -0.43
N CYS A 56 -10.98 0.92 -0.64
CA CYS A 56 -11.51 1.88 0.32
C CYS A 56 -12.98 2.18 0.05
N GLU A 57 -13.60 2.90 0.98
CA GLU A 57 -14.85 3.61 0.76
C GLU A 57 -14.59 4.92 0.01
N GLY A 58 -15.25 5.10 -1.13
CA GLY A 58 -15.40 6.39 -1.80
C GLY A 58 -16.68 7.07 -1.36
N ARG A 59 -16.57 8.12 -0.54
CA ARG A 59 -17.72 8.83 0.02
C ARG A 59 -18.03 10.07 -0.81
N LYS A 60 -19.20 10.10 -1.47
CA LYS A 60 -19.52 11.14 -2.46
C LYS A 60 -19.74 12.52 -1.82
N SER A 61 -20.44 12.59 -0.69
CA SER A 61 -20.91 13.88 -0.14
C SER A 61 -20.13 14.43 1.05
N GLY A 62 -19.27 13.64 1.71
CA GLY A 62 -18.66 14.05 2.97
C GLY A 62 -17.83 12.97 3.67
N GLY A 63 -17.34 13.28 4.87
CA GLY A 63 -16.62 12.34 5.74
C GLY A 63 -17.52 11.51 6.68
N GLY A 64 -18.84 11.61 6.55
CA GLY A 64 -19.82 10.87 7.37
C GLY A 64 -19.90 9.39 7.00
N ASP A 65 -20.35 8.54 7.93
CA ASP A 65 -20.33 7.07 7.80
C ASP A 65 -21.57 6.47 7.13
N ALA A 66 -22.45 7.31 6.56
CA ALA A 66 -23.67 6.89 5.88
C ALA A 66 -23.96 7.76 4.66
N GLY A 67 -24.81 7.24 3.77
CA GLY A 67 -25.20 7.85 2.50
C GLY A 67 -24.57 7.14 1.31
N ASP A 68 -24.48 7.86 0.19
CA ASP A 68 -23.91 7.38 -1.07
C ASP A 68 -22.38 7.16 -0.91
N ILE A 69 -22.03 5.90 -0.68
CA ILE A 69 -20.65 5.44 -0.44
C ILE A 69 -20.42 4.21 -1.32
N ASP A 70 -19.45 4.33 -2.23
CA ASP A 70 -19.06 3.28 -3.15
C ASP A 70 -17.86 2.51 -2.61
N LEU A 71 -17.76 1.23 -2.95
CA LEU A 71 -16.58 0.42 -2.69
C LEU A 71 -15.61 0.52 -3.87
N LEU A 72 -14.38 0.95 -3.62
CA LEU A 72 -13.40 1.24 -4.67
C LEU A 72 -12.17 0.34 -4.59
N VAL A 73 -11.47 0.21 -5.71
CA VAL A 73 -10.15 -0.44 -5.79
C VAL A 73 -9.20 0.31 -6.73
N LYS A 74 -7.93 0.40 -6.33
CA LYS A 74 -6.79 0.74 -7.21
C LYS A 74 -5.75 -0.38 -7.17
N ARG A 75 -5.05 -0.57 -8.30
CA ARG A 75 -4.07 -1.64 -8.49
C ARG A 75 -2.66 -1.09 -8.69
N SER A 76 -1.66 -1.77 -8.13
CA SER A 76 -0.25 -1.55 -8.45
C SER A 76 0.45 -2.86 -8.81
N ALA A 77 1.11 -2.89 -9.96
CA ALA A 77 1.91 -4.03 -10.43
C ALA A 77 3.42 -3.86 -10.19
N ASP A 78 3.83 -2.75 -9.57
CA ASP A 78 5.23 -2.35 -9.40
C ASP A 78 5.59 -2.11 -7.92
N GLY A 79 4.91 -2.81 -7.01
CA GLY A 79 5.19 -2.73 -5.57
C GLY A 79 4.77 -1.41 -4.93
N GLY A 80 3.73 -0.76 -5.45
CA GLY A 80 3.17 0.48 -4.91
C GLY A 80 3.86 1.74 -5.43
N ARG A 81 4.65 1.64 -6.51
CA ARG A 81 5.34 2.80 -7.09
C ARG A 81 4.39 3.67 -7.90
N THR A 82 3.56 3.03 -8.71
CA THR A 82 2.49 3.64 -9.48
C THR A 82 1.18 2.88 -9.24
N TRP A 83 0.06 3.58 -9.45
CA TRP A 83 -1.28 3.07 -9.22
C TRP A 83 -2.17 3.31 -10.44
N SER A 84 -3.07 2.37 -10.71
CA SER A 84 -4.10 2.53 -11.75
C SER A 84 -5.08 3.65 -11.40
N GLY A 85 -5.92 4.02 -12.38
CA GLY A 85 -7.16 4.74 -12.09
C GLY A 85 -8.06 3.96 -11.13
N SER A 86 -8.94 4.69 -10.42
CA SER A 86 -9.92 4.11 -9.51
C SER A 86 -10.95 3.28 -10.28
N GLN A 87 -11.35 2.13 -9.71
CA GLN A 87 -12.42 1.28 -10.23
C GLN A 87 -13.47 1.07 -9.14
N VAL A 88 -14.75 1.16 -9.51
CA VAL A 88 -15.87 0.82 -8.62
C VAL A 88 -16.01 -0.68 -8.56
N VAL A 89 -15.93 -1.24 -7.35
CA VAL A 89 -16.19 -2.66 -7.06
C VAL A 89 -17.68 -2.87 -6.80
N TRP A 90 -18.30 -1.95 -6.05
CA TRP A 90 -19.73 -1.97 -5.73
C TRP A 90 -20.24 -0.53 -5.58
N ASP A 91 -21.36 -0.22 -6.24
CA ASP A 91 -22.19 0.98 -6.03
C ASP A 91 -23.64 0.50 -5.82
N ASP A 92 -24.31 1.00 -4.77
CA ASP A 92 -25.72 0.73 -4.44
C ASP A 92 -26.52 2.05 -4.31
N ALA A 93 -26.35 2.92 -5.31
CA ALA A 93 -27.00 4.22 -5.40
C ALA A 93 -26.79 5.06 -4.13
N THR A 94 -27.85 5.39 -3.39
CA THR A 94 -27.75 6.26 -2.20
C THR A 94 -27.36 5.50 -0.93
N ASN A 95 -27.12 4.19 -1.02
CA ASN A 95 -26.78 3.34 0.11
C ASN A 95 -25.26 3.27 0.33
N THR A 96 -24.88 2.63 1.44
CA THR A 96 -23.49 2.53 1.88
C THR A 96 -22.92 1.16 1.54
N CYS A 97 -21.90 1.14 0.68
CA CYS A 97 -21.07 -0.03 0.37
C CYS A 97 -19.70 0.18 1.01
N GLY A 98 -19.46 -0.43 2.18
CA GLY A 98 -18.29 -0.09 2.99
C GLY A 98 -17.62 -1.26 3.70
N ASN A 99 -16.67 -0.92 4.57
CA ASN A 99 -15.87 -1.87 5.35
C ASN A 99 -15.18 -2.98 4.53
N PRO A 100 -14.40 -2.65 3.47
CA PRO A 100 -13.70 -3.66 2.69
C PRO A 100 -12.84 -4.57 3.58
N CYS A 101 -13.07 -5.88 3.51
CA CYS A 101 -12.25 -6.87 4.19
C CYS A 101 -11.77 -7.96 3.19
N PRO A 102 -10.79 -7.63 2.33
CA PRO A 102 -10.24 -8.57 1.35
C PRO A 102 -9.34 -9.63 2.00
N VAL A 103 -9.51 -10.88 1.58
CA VAL A 103 -8.66 -12.03 1.93
C VAL A 103 -8.23 -12.74 0.65
N VAL A 104 -6.93 -13.02 0.52
CA VAL A 104 -6.39 -13.79 -0.59
C VAL A 104 -6.25 -15.24 -0.18
N ASP A 105 -6.97 -16.13 -0.85
CA ASP A 105 -6.68 -17.56 -0.84
C ASP A 105 -5.39 -17.78 -1.65
N ARG A 106 -4.34 -18.23 -0.97
CA ARG A 106 -3.00 -18.39 -1.57
C ARG A 106 -2.87 -19.65 -2.42
N ASP A 107 -3.71 -20.66 -2.19
CA ASP A 107 -3.66 -21.91 -2.94
C ASP A 107 -4.32 -21.72 -4.32
N THR A 108 -5.47 -21.05 -4.34
CA THR A 108 -6.23 -20.82 -5.58
C THR A 108 -5.91 -19.49 -6.25
N GLY A 109 -5.48 -18.47 -5.50
CA GLY A 109 -5.35 -17.09 -5.98
C GLY A 109 -6.64 -16.28 -5.92
N THR A 110 -7.74 -16.88 -5.45
CA THR A 110 -9.03 -16.20 -5.28
C THR A 110 -8.92 -15.07 -4.26
N ILE A 111 -9.55 -13.94 -4.56
CA ILE A 111 -9.64 -12.80 -3.64
C ILE A 111 -11.10 -12.72 -3.19
N TRP A 112 -11.32 -13.03 -1.92
CA TRP A 112 -12.61 -12.89 -1.27
C TRP A 112 -12.70 -11.47 -0.71
N LEU A 113 -13.74 -10.73 -1.08
CA LEU A 113 -14.05 -9.43 -0.51
C LEU A 113 -15.37 -9.58 0.26
N LEU A 114 -15.27 -9.47 1.58
CA LEU A 114 -16.38 -9.59 2.52
C LEU A 114 -17.12 -8.26 2.69
#